data_AF-A0A1I4IIF1-F1
#
_entry.id   AF-A0A1I4IIF1-F1
#
_cell.length_a   1.000
_cell.length_b   1.000
_cell.length_c   1.000
_cell.angle_alpha   90.00
_cell.angle_beta   90.00
_cell.angle_gamma   90.00
#
_symmetry.space_group_name_H-M   'P 1'
#
loop_
_entity.id
_entity.type
_entity.pdbx_description
1 polymer ?
#
loop_
_entity_poly.entity_id
_entity_poly.type
_entity_poly.pdbx_seq_one_letter_code
_entity_poly.pdbx_strand_id
1 'polypeptide(L)'
;MLTVWGVLIVGGAIFFLQGSQLVKRKEKKEMIIFSSSMVIAMMLYIGLAVRLPISSPAEIIGKILNPIVRPIEHWMNEGAS
;
A
#
# COMPACT_ATOMS: atom_id res chain seq x y z
N MET A 1 11.12 -8.23 -11.17
CA MET A 1 11.16 -9.67 -10.84
C MET A 1 11.85 -9.94 -9.50
N LEU A 2 13.11 -9.53 -9.29
CA LEU A 2 13.81 -9.68 -7.99
C LEU A 2 13.04 -9.11 -6.78
N THR A 3 12.39 -7.96 -6.95
CA THR A 3 11.56 -7.32 -5.93
C THR A 3 10.36 -8.18 -5.49
N VAL A 4 9.72 -8.90 -6.43
CA VAL A 4 8.59 -9.80 -6.11
C VAL A 4 9.08 -11.00 -5.29
N TRP A 5 10.23 -11.57 -5.66
CA TRP A 5 10.85 -12.64 -4.89
C TRP A 5 11.24 -12.19 -3.48
N GLY A 6 11.78 -10.98 -3.33
CA GLY A 6 12.08 -10.40 -2.01
C GLY A 6 10.84 -10.28 -1.12
N VAL A 7 9.72 -9.82 -1.68
CA VAL A 7 8.44 -9.68 -0.96
C VAL A 7 7.88 -11.04 -0.56
N LEU A 8 7.96 -12.04 -1.42
CA LEU A 8 7.53 -13.40 -1.11
C LEU A 8 8.38 -14.02 0.01
N ILE A 9 9.69 -13.82 -0.01
CA ILE A 9 10.61 -14.33 1.02
C ILE A 9 10.31 -13.69 2.38
N VAL A 10 10.19 -12.35 2.42
CA VAL A 10 9.90 -11.62 3.66
C VAL A 10 8.49 -11.95 4.18
N GLY A 11 7.50 -11.99 3.29
CA GLY A 11 6.13 -12.38 3.64
C GLY A 11 6.06 -13.80 4.19
N GLY A 12 6.75 -14.75 3.57
CA GLY A 12 6.86 -16.12 4.07
C GLY A 12 7.54 -16.20 5.44
N ALA A 13 8.62 -15.45 5.66
CA ALA A 13 9.32 -15.41 6.95
C ALA A 13 8.43 -14.86 8.08
N ILE A 14 7.71 -13.76 7.83
CA ILE A 14 6.79 -13.16 8.81
C ILE A 14 5.64 -14.14 9.11
N PHE A 15 5.08 -14.79 8.09
CA PHE A 15 4.02 -15.78 8.27
C PHE A 15 4.50 -16.99 9.08
N PHE A 16 5.73 -17.46 8.86
CA PHE A 16 6.30 -18.57 9.63
C PHE A 16 6.50 -18.21 11.11
N LEU A 17 7.06 -17.03 11.38
CA LEU A 17 7.35 -16.59 12.75
C LEU A 17 6.06 -16.25 13.53
N GLN A 18 5.21 -15.39 12.99
CA GLN A 18 4.00 -14.93 13.69
C GLN A 18 2.82 -15.90 13.50
N GLY A 19 2.64 -16.43 12.28
CA GLY A 19 1.57 -17.38 11.99
C GLY A 19 1.71 -18.68 12.79
N SER A 20 2.92 -19.20 13.01
CA SER A 20 3.09 -20.39 13.87
C SER A 20 2.75 -20.11 15.34
N GLN A 21 2.96 -18.88 15.83
CA GLN A 21 2.56 -18.48 17.18
C GLN A 21 1.03 -18.37 17.30
N LEU A 22 0.36 -17.81 16.30
CA LEU A 22 -1.11 -17.69 16.22
C LEU A 22 -1.78 -19.08 16.15
N VAL A 23 -1.22 -20.00 15.37
CA VAL A 23 -1.68 -21.40 15.30
C VAL A 23 -1.54 -22.10 16.65
N LYS A 24 -0.40 -21.93 17.33
CA LYS A 24 -0.16 -22.50 18.67
C LYS A 24 -1.14 -21.98 19.72
N ARG A 25 -1.56 -20.72 19.63
CA ARG A 25 -2.52 -20.11 20.55
C ARG A 25 -3.98 -20.47 20.25
N LYS A 26 -4.28 -21.19 19.16
CA LYS A 26 -5.64 -21.52 18.68
C LYS A 26 -6.54 -20.28 18.47
N GLU A 27 -5.94 -19.11 18.30
CA GLU A 27 -6.60 -17.82 18.07
C GLU A 27 -7.10 -17.73 16.62
N LYS A 28 -8.15 -18.49 16.28
CA LYS A 28 -8.64 -18.60 14.90
C LYS A 28 -9.06 -17.27 14.28
N LYS A 29 -9.65 -16.36 15.08
CA LYS A 29 -10.06 -15.03 14.61
C LYS A 29 -8.87 -14.16 14.25
N GLU A 30 -7.87 -14.09 15.14
CA GLU A 30 -6.65 -13.31 14.87
C GLU A 30 -5.87 -13.89 13.69
N MET A 31 -5.84 -15.22 13.54
CA MET A 31 -5.19 -15.87 12.39
C MET A 31 -5.84 -15.46 11.05
N ILE A 32 -7.17 -15.35 11.00
CA ILE A 32 -7.90 -14.90 9.80
C ILE A 32 -7.56 -13.44 9.50
N ILE A 33 -7.59 -12.56 10.52
CA ILE A 33 -7.26 -11.13 10.36
C ILE A 33 -5.80 -10.95 9.91
N PHE A 34 -4.88 -11.68 10.54
CA PHE A 34 -3.48 -11.69 10.16
C PHE A 34 -3.29 -12.16 8.72
N SER A 35 -3.88 -13.30 8.33
CA SER A 35 -3.72 -13.81 6.96
C SER A 35 -4.30 -12.88 5.90
N SER A 36 -5.47 -12.27 6.16
CA SER A 36 -6.13 -11.37 5.21
C SER A 36 -5.36 -10.06 5.04
N SER A 37 -4.93 -9.44 6.14
CA SER A 37 -4.08 -8.25 6.09
C SER A 37 -2.74 -8.52 5.41
N MET A 38 -2.11 -9.67 5.68
CA MET A 38 -0.87 -10.09 5.06
C MET A 38 -1.00 -10.22 3.54
N VAL A 39 -2.05 -10.89 3.06
CA VAL A 39 -2.30 -11.06 1.62
C VAL A 39 -2.55 -9.72 0.94
N ILE A 40 -3.32 -8.82 1.56
CA ILE A 40 -3.58 -7.48 1.03
C ILE A 40 -2.27 -6.68 0.92
N ALA A 41 -1.44 -6.70 1.97
CA ALA A 41 -0.16 -6.01 1.98
C ALA A 41 0.78 -6.54 0.88
N MET A 42 0.84 -7.87 0.70
CA MET A 42 1.65 -8.48 -0.36
C MET A 42 1.13 -8.09 -1.75
N MET A 43 -0.19 -8.10 -1.99
CA MET A 43 -0.76 -7.68 -3.27
C MET A 43 -0.47 -6.22 -3.59
N LEU A 44 -0.63 -5.31 -2.63
CA LEU A 44 -0.33 -3.89 -2.81
C LEU A 44 1.15 -3.67 -3.15
N TYR A 45 2.05 -4.35 -2.43
CA TYR A 45 3.48 -4.20 -2.64
C TYR A 45 3.93 -4.81 -3.97
N ILE A 46 3.38 -5.95 -4.38
CA ILE A 46 3.60 -6.52 -5.71
C ILE A 46 3.09 -5.57 -6.79
N GLY A 47 1.91 -4.96 -6.60
CA GLY A 47 1.35 -3.95 -7.49
C GLY A 47 2.29 -2.76 -7.70
N LEU A 48 2.83 -2.22 -6.61
CA LEU A 48 3.86 -1.17 -6.64
C LEU A 48 5.16 -1.64 -7.33
N ALA A 49 5.64 -2.85 -7.00
CA ALA A 49 6.90 -3.39 -7.50
C ALA A 49 6.88 -3.71 -9.01
N VAL A 50 5.71 -4.05 -9.55
CA VAL A 50 5.51 -4.30 -10.98
C VAL A 50 5.32 -2.99 -11.76
N ARG A 51 5.31 -1.82 -11.08
CA ARG A 51 4.94 -0.53 -11.67
C ARG A 51 3.63 -0.64 -12.46
N LEU A 52 2.68 -1.43 -11.96
CA LEU A 52 1.31 -1.31 -12.43
C LEU A 52 0.93 0.17 -12.21
N PRO A 53 0.29 0.84 -13.18
CA PRO A 53 -0.17 2.23 -13.03
C PRO A 53 -1.37 2.27 -12.08
N ILE A 54 -1.19 1.75 -10.87
CA ILE A 54 -2.08 1.92 -9.75
C ILE A 54 -1.84 3.36 -9.32
N SER A 55 -2.82 4.23 -9.62
CA SER A 55 -2.77 5.63 -9.18
C SER A 55 -2.42 5.65 -7.71
N SER A 56 -1.31 6.33 -7.37
CA SER A 56 -0.91 6.42 -5.98
C SER A 56 -2.03 7.08 -5.18
N PRO A 57 -2.21 6.74 -3.89
CA PRO A 57 -3.19 7.45 -3.05
C PRO A 57 -3.00 8.97 -3.11
N ALA A 58 -1.75 9.44 -3.23
CA ALA A 58 -1.40 10.83 -3.44
C ALA A 58 -1.88 11.40 -4.79
N GLU A 59 -1.83 10.64 -5.88
CA GLU A 59 -2.42 11.05 -7.18
C GLU A 59 -3.93 11.11 -7.15
N ILE A 60 -4.58 10.21 -6.41
CA ILE A 60 -6.05 10.22 -6.26
C ILE A 60 -6.47 11.46 -5.47
N ILE A 61 -5.80 11.72 -4.35
CA ILE A 61 -5.99 12.95 -3.55
C ILE A 61 -5.68 14.18 -4.41
N GLY A 62 -4.56 14.15 -5.16
CA GLY A 62 -4.16 15.22 -6.08
C GLY A 62 -5.19 15.48 -7.19
N LYS A 63 -5.84 14.45 -7.74
CA LYS A 63 -6.94 14.61 -8.71
C LYS A 63 -8.17 15.28 -8.12
N ILE A 64 -8.50 14.98 -6.87
CA ILE A 64 -9.63 15.58 -6.16
C ILE A 64 -9.34 17.05 -5.80
N LEU A 65 -8.10 17.35 -5.40
CA LEU A 65 -7.68 18.70 -4.99
C LEU A 65 -7.30 19.61 -6.17
N ASN A 66 -6.90 19.07 -7.33
CA ASN A 66 -6.53 19.85 -8.52
C ASN A 66 -7.52 20.96 -8.92
N PRO A 67 -8.85 20.72 -8.96
CA PRO A 67 -9.82 21.78 -9.31
C PRO A 67 -9.88 22.93 -8.30
N ILE A 68 -9.45 22.70 -7.04
CA ILE A 68 -9.44 23.71 -5.98
C ILE A 68 -8.10 24.47 -5.97
N VAL A 69 -7.00 23.77 -6.24
CA VAL A 69 -5.65 24.35 -6.20
C VAL A 69 -5.33 25.19 -7.45
N ARG A 70 -5.81 24.79 -8.64
CA ARG A 70 -5.53 25.52 -9.90
C ARG A 70 -5.94 26.99 -9.89
N PRO A 71 -7.14 27.38 -9.41
CA PRO A 71 -7.51 28.79 -9.31
C PRO A 71 -6.60 29.58 -8.36
N ILE A 72 -6.17 28.96 -7.26
CA ILE A 72 -5.31 29.58 -6.24
C ILE A 72 -3.90 29.79 -6.79
N GLU A 73 -3.34 28.79 -7.49
CA GLU A 73 -2.04 28.95 -8.20
C GLU A 73 -2.10 30.03 -9.27
N HIS A 74 -3.21 30.12 -10.00
CA HIS A 74 -3.38 31.14 -11.03
C HIS A 74 -3.40 32.55 -10.42
N TRP A 75 -4.17 32.73 -9.34
CA TRP A 75 -4.24 34.00 -8.59
C TRP A 75 -2.90 34.40 -7.97
N MET A 76 -2.16 33.43 -7.45
CA MET A 76 -0.87 33.67 -6.79
C MET A 76 0.23 34.06 -7.79
N ASN A 77 0.20 33.50 -9.01
CA ASN A 77 1.14 33.86 -10.08
C ASN A 77 0.80 35.20 -10.75
N GLU A 78 -0.48 35.59 -10.82
CA GLU A 78 -0.89 36.90 -11.34
C GLU A 78 -0.63 38.05 -10.36
N GLY A 79 -0.63 37.79 -9.05
CA GLY A 79 -0.32 38.79 -8.02
C GLY A 79 1.18 39.06 -7.79
N ALA A 80 2.06 38.33 -8.50
CA ALA A 80 3.53 38.42 -8.35
C ALA A 80 4.24 39.17 -9.50
N SER A 81 3.48 39.77 -10.42
CA SER A 81 3.97 40.67 -11.48
C SER A 81 3.54 42.11 -11.22
#